data_AF-A0A923T3I3-F1
#
_entry.id   AF-A0A923T3I3-F1
#
_cell.length_a   1.000
_cell.length_b   1.000
_cell.length_c   1.000
_cell.angle_alpha   90.00
_cell.angle_beta   90.00
_cell.angle_gamma   90.00
#
_symmetry.space_group_name_H-M   'P 1'
#
loop_
_entity.id
_entity.type
_entity.pdbx_description
1 polymer ?
#
loop_
_entity_poly.entity_id
_entity_poly.type
_entity_poly.pdbx_seq_one_letter_code
_entity_poly.pdbx_strand_id
1 'polypeptide(L)'
;MSTRLPASPDTEHFAAPLCRNCDVPLHGPWCAQCGQKRAQRLGARSLGAEVWQSWRWFELALAKGALSLVRGPGTVAREYVLGARSRHVHPLKLLLAAIAILLLVLAEARYLDSANEHVSRAMAMVRDYGKWSFSLGIVAIALASNVAFFRHGGFNRTEHLVLAAYTHFLVICASIVNLLPTLLIRSPEFLRAHKAAASWYMGAVDVVIVLVAFAQFFRIDWRRDAWRLLLAAVVFLLAKWALLRLYAWLLLKYVLQQLAAPT
;
A
#
# COMPACT_ATOMS: atom_id res chain seq x y z
N MET A 1 31.11 34.05 5.54
CA MET A 1 30.52 35.20 6.26
C MET A 1 30.15 34.74 7.65
N SER A 2 30.73 35.38 8.67
CA SER A 2 30.51 35.04 10.09
C SER A 2 29.17 35.63 10.55
N THR A 3 28.14 34.80 10.68
CA THR A 3 26.87 35.20 11.31
C THR A 3 27.00 35.00 12.80
N ARG A 4 27.20 36.08 13.55
CA ARG A 4 26.93 36.10 14.99
C ARG A 4 25.51 35.60 15.20
N LEU A 5 25.35 34.49 15.93
CA LEU A 5 24.04 34.01 16.36
C LEU A 5 23.34 35.16 17.11
N PRO A 6 22.04 35.39 16.87
CA PRO A 6 21.29 36.42 17.56
C PRO A 6 21.34 36.19 19.08
N ALA A 7 21.41 37.28 19.85
CA ALA A 7 21.52 37.22 21.31
C ALA A 7 20.27 36.62 21.99
N SER A 8 19.11 36.62 21.31
CA SER A 8 17.86 36.04 21.81
C SER A 8 16.91 35.65 20.65
N PRO A 9 16.14 34.55 20.76
CA PRO A 9 15.10 34.20 19.80
C PRO A 9 13.83 35.03 20.06
N ASP A 10 13.85 36.29 19.64
CA ASP A 10 12.74 37.24 19.76
C ASP A 10 11.79 37.23 18.54
N THR A 11 10.67 37.95 18.65
CA THR A 11 9.64 37.97 17.59
C THR A 11 10.14 38.61 16.30
N GLU A 12 11.01 39.62 16.40
CA GLU A 12 11.61 40.29 15.23
C GLU A 12 12.52 39.34 14.45
N HIS A 13 13.27 38.50 15.15
CA HIS A 13 14.05 37.42 14.54
C HIS A 13 13.16 36.46 13.74
N PHE A 14 11.94 36.13 14.15
CA PHE A 14 11.09 35.27 13.31
C PHE A 14 10.27 36.04 12.25
N ALA A 15 10.14 37.37 12.38
CA ALA A 15 9.38 38.22 11.46
C ALA A 15 10.18 38.71 10.23
N ALA A 16 11.52 38.69 10.28
CA ALA A 16 12.35 39.17 9.18
C ALA A 16 12.04 38.45 7.85
N PRO A 17 12.09 39.14 6.70
CA PRO A 17 11.74 38.58 5.40
C PRO A 17 12.87 37.71 4.81
N LEU A 18 13.56 36.93 5.63
CA LEU A 18 14.70 36.09 5.25
C LEU A 18 14.48 34.64 5.69
N CYS A 19 14.87 33.69 4.84
CA CYS A 19 14.82 32.28 5.14
C CYS A 19 15.82 31.94 6.24
N ARG A 20 15.35 31.34 7.34
CA ARG A 20 16.20 30.96 8.48
C ARG A 20 17.10 29.74 8.22
N ASN A 21 17.08 29.16 7.02
CA ASN A 21 17.92 28.03 6.62
C ASN A 21 18.97 28.39 5.57
N CYS A 22 18.68 29.31 4.64
CA CYS A 22 19.60 29.68 3.56
C CYS A 22 19.75 31.18 3.34
N ASP A 23 19.21 32.00 4.25
CA ASP A 23 19.34 33.46 4.30
C ASP A 23 18.88 34.25 3.08
N VAL A 24 18.14 33.62 2.16
CA VAL A 24 17.56 34.34 1.00
C VAL A 24 16.22 34.98 1.33
N PRO A 25 15.85 36.07 0.61
CA PRO A 25 14.56 36.73 0.79
C PRO A 25 13.36 35.76 0.65
N LEU A 26 12.43 35.84 1.61
CA LEU A 26 11.20 35.05 1.65
C LEU A 26 10.03 35.85 1.09
N HIS A 27 9.54 35.45 -0.09
CA HIS A 27 8.37 36.06 -0.73
C HIS A 27 7.03 35.38 -0.37
N GLY A 28 7.05 34.34 0.46
CA GLY A 28 5.87 33.58 0.83
C GLY A 28 6.06 32.71 2.08
N PRO A 29 5.12 31.77 2.33
CA PRO A 29 5.19 30.87 3.48
C PRO A 29 6.26 29.78 3.34
N TRP A 30 6.81 29.58 2.15
CA TRP A 30 7.86 28.60 1.85
C TRP A 30 9.00 29.26 1.08
N CYS A 31 10.24 28.88 1.38
CA CYS A 31 11.42 29.33 0.66
C CYS A 31 11.51 28.60 -0.69
N ALA A 32 11.61 29.35 -1.79
CA ALA A 32 11.74 28.79 -3.13
C ALA A 32 13.10 28.11 -3.38
N GLN A 33 14.13 28.46 -2.61
CA GLN A 33 15.49 27.92 -2.79
C GLN A 33 15.75 26.64 -2.01
N CYS A 34 15.33 26.57 -0.74
CA CYS A 34 15.59 25.41 0.11
C CYS A 34 14.33 24.66 0.58
N GLY A 35 13.13 25.14 0.26
CA GLY A 35 11.88 24.49 0.65
C GLY A 35 11.50 24.63 2.13
N GLN A 36 12.24 25.38 2.94
CA GLN A 36 11.88 25.60 4.34
C GLN A 36 10.58 26.41 4.45
N LYS A 37 9.63 25.95 5.27
CA LYS A 37 8.50 26.79 5.71
C LYS A 37 9.04 27.95 6.54
N ARG A 38 8.44 29.14 6.43
CA ARG A 38 8.80 30.30 7.26
C ARG A 38 8.84 29.88 8.73
N ALA A 39 10.01 30.03 9.34
CA ALA A 39 10.26 29.59 10.71
C ALA A 39 9.42 30.42 11.69
N GLN A 40 8.89 29.76 12.71
CA GLN A 40 8.20 30.38 13.83
C GLN A 40 8.88 29.93 15.12
N ARG A 41 8.74 30.75 16.17
CA ARG A 41 9.27 30.39 17.49
C ARG A 41 8.54 29.15 18.02
N LEU A 42 9.31 28.15 18.43
CA LEU A 42 8.76 26.94 19.04
C LEU A 42 8.18 27.28 20.41
N GLY A 43 6.92 26.92 20.63
CA GLY A 43 6.26 26.98 21.93
C GLY A 43 5.44 25.72 22.19
N ALA A 44 5.17 25.40 23.45
CA ALA A 44 4.43 24.18 23.82
C ALA A 44 3.06 24.07 23.09
N ARG A 45 2.36 25.20 22.92
CA ARG A 45 1.10 25.27 22.16
C ARG A 45 1.30 25.04 20.66
N SER A 46 2.37 25.57 20.07
CA SER A 46 2.65 25.37 18.64
C SER A 46 3.04 23.92 18.37
N LEU A 47 3.88 23.33 19.24
CA LEU A 47 4.24 21.91 19.19
C LEU A 47 3.01 21.01 19.36
N GLY A 48 2.16 21.24 20.36
CA GLY A 48 0.93 20.47 20.56
C GLY A 48 -0.03 20.58 19.37
N ALA A 49 -0.18 21.78 18.81
CA ALA A 49 -0.99 22.00 17.60
C ALA A 49 -0.37 21.31 16.38
N GLU A 50 0.95 21.36 16.18
CA GLU A 50 1.65 20.71 15.09
C GLU A 50 1.55 19.18 15.17
N VAL A 51 1.68 18.59 16.35
CA VAL A 51 1.52 17.14 16.58
C VAL A 51 0.09 16.72 16.30
N TRP A 52 -0.90 17.40 16.90
CA TRP A 52 -2.32 17.10 16.69
C TRP A 52 -2.72 17.27 15.22
N GLN A 53 -2.24 18.34 14.58
CA GLN A 53 -2.45 18.59 13.18
C GLN A 53 -1.83 17.47 12.35
N SER A 54 -0.56 17.11 12.57
CA SER A 54 0.13 16.05 11.83
C SER A 54 -0.57 14.71 11.95
N TRP A 55 -1.00 14.32 13.16
CA TRP A 55 -1.79 13.11 13.39
C TRP A 55 -3.11 13.15 12.62
N ARG A 56 -3.90 14.20 12.80
CA ARG A 56 -5.22 14.31 12.17
C ARG A 56 -5.12 14.34 10.66
N TRP A 57 -4.12 15.03 10.11
CA TRP A 57 -3.87 15.01 8.66
C TRP A 57 -3.47 13.63 8.17
N PHE A 58 -2.69 12.87 8.94
CA PHE A 58 -2.30 11.50 8.57
C PHE A 58 -3.53 10.56 8.50
N GLU A 59 -4.33 10.50 9.56
CA GLU A 59 -5.57 9.70 9.63
C GLU A 59 -6.55 10.06 8.49
N LEU A 60 -6.85 11.35 8.36
CA LEU A 60 -7.84 11.84 7.38
C LEU A 60 -7.33 11.66 5.94
N ALA A 61 -6.03 11.78 5.69
CA ALA A 61 -5.44 11.57 4.37
C ALA A 61 -5.48 10.09 3.98
N LEU A 62 -5.18 9.16 4.89
CA LEU A 62 -5.29 7.72 4.62
C LEU A 62 -6.73 7.32 4.33
N ALA A 63 -7.70 7.77 5.15
CA ALA A 63 -9.12 7.48 4.94
C ALA A 63 -9.64 8.07 3.62
N LYS A 64 -9.31 9.34 3.32
CA LYS A 64 -9.66 9.98 2.05
C LYS A 64 -8.99 9.31 0.85
N GLY A 65 -7.74 8.88 1.01
CA GLY A 65 -6.99 8.13 0.00
C GLY A 65 -7.64 6.79 -0.31
N ALA A 66 -7.98 6.02 0.73
CA ALA A 66 -8.69 4.75 0.61
C ALA A 66 -10.04 4.92 -0.11
N LEU A 67 -10.85 5.90 0.31
CA LEU A 67 -12.15 6.18 -0.30
C LEU A 67 -12.04 6.60 -1.77
N SER A 68 -11.02 7.40 -2.10
CA SER A 68 -10.77 7.81 -3.49
C SER A 68 -10.38 6.61 -4.36
N LEU A 69 -9.59 5.68 -3.82
CA LEU A 69 -9.18 4.46 -4.51
C LEU A 69 -10.32 3.46 -4.69
N VAL A 70 -11.26 3.37 -3.74
CA VAL A 70 -12.47 2.55 -3.92
C VAL A 70 -13.32 3.06 -5.09
N ARG A 71 -13.40 4.39 -5.28
CA ARG A 71 -14.18 5.00 -6.37
C ARG A 71 -13.50 4.90 -7.74
N GLY A 72 -12.17 4.92 -7.78
CA GLY A 72 -11.43 4.96 -9.04
C GLY A 72 -9.95 4.65 -8.89
N PRO A 73 -9.57 3.38 -8.67
CA PRO A 73 -8.18 3.02 -8.37
C PRO A 73 -7.22 3.36 -9.51
N GLY A 74 -7.64 3.11 -10.76
CA GLY A 74 -6.82 3.42 -11.94
C GLY A 74 -6.78 4.91 -12.25
N THR A 75 -7.87 5.63 -11.98
CA THR A 75 -7.93 7.09 -12.17
C THR A 75 -6.97 7.80 -11.23
N VAL A 76 -6.97 7.44 -9.94
CA VAL A 76 -6.04 7.98 -8.94
C VAL A 76 -4.59 7.67 -9.31
N ALA A 77 -4.29 6.43 -9.70
CA ALA A 77 -2.96 6.05 -10.14
C ALA A 77 -2.50 6.88 -11.36
N ARG A 78 -3.40 7.10 -12.32
CA ARG A 78 -3.12 7.88 -13.53
C ARG A 78 -2.86 9.35 -13.21
N GLU A 79 -3.71 9.98 -12.39
CA GLU A 79 -3.51 11.37 -11.95
C GLU A 79 -2.18 11.54 -11.20
N TYR A 80 -1.83 10.60 -10.32
CA TYR A 80 -0.57 10.63 -9.60
C TYR A 80 0.65 10.54 -10.54
N VAL A 81 0.62 9.61 -11.49
CA VAL A 81 1.68 9.45 -12.50
C VAL A 81 1.82 10.71 -13.36
N LEU A 82 0.70 11.33 -13.74
CA LEU A 82 0.67 12.56 -14.53
C LEU A 82 1.01 13.83 -13.74
N GLY A 83 1.40 13.71 -12.47
CA GLY A 83 1.99 14.82 -11.72
C GLY A 83 1.10 15.41 -10.63
N ALA A 84 -0.14 14.95 -10.44
CA ALA A 84 -1.01 15.37 -9.33
C ALA A 84 -0.59 14.73 -7.98
N ARG A 85 0.73 14.70 -7.69
CA ARG A 85 1.32 13.95 -6.57
C ARG A 85 1.01 14.55 -5.20
N SER A 86 0.71 15.85 -5.12
CA SER A 86 0.27 16.50 -3.88
C SER A 86 -1.19 16.21 -3.54
N ARG A 87 -2.01 15.84 -4.54
CA ARG A 87 -3.44 15.55 -4.39
C ARG A 87 -3.68 14.16 -3.79
N HIS A 88 -2.80 13.20 -4.07
CA HIS A 88 -2.97 11.81 -3.64
C HIS A 88 -1.89 11.38 -2.65
N VAL A 89 -2.28 10.55 -1.69
CA VAL A 89 -1.33 9.96 -0.75
C VAL A 89 -0.38 9.05 -1.50
N HIS A 90 0.93 9.16 -1.20
CA HIS A 90 1.96 8.36 -1.83
C HIS A 90 1.61 6.85 -1.81
N PRO A 91 1.71 6.13 -2.95
CA PRO A 91 1.25 4.75 -3.09
C PRO A 91 1.90 3.80 -2.08
N LEU A 92 3.22 3.94 -1.84
CA LEU A 92 3.92 3.12 -0.84
C LEU A 92 3.40 3.36 0.59
N LYS A 93 3.01 4.59 0.94
CA LYS A 93 2.48 4.87 2.29
C LYS A 93 1.17 4.14 2.52
N LEU A 94 0.27 4.19 1.52
CA LEU A 94 -0.99 3.47 1.55
C LEU A 94 -0.78 1.96 1.60
N LEU A 95 0.08 1.43 0.74
CA LEU A 95 0.36 0.00 0.68
C LEU A 95 0.93 -0.53 1.99
N LEU A 96 1.93 0.15 2.57
CA LEU A 96 2.52 -0.25 3.86
C LEU A 96 1.49 -0.17 5.00
N ALA A 97 0.65 0.87 5.02
CA ALA A 97 -0.43 0.99 6.00
C ALA A 97 -1.44 -0.17 5.87
N ALA A 98 -1.84 -0.52 4.65
CA ALA A 98 -2.75 -1.64 4.40
C ALA A 98 -2.14 -2.99 4.78
N ILE A 99 -0.86 -3.22 4.47
CA ILE A 99 -0.13 -4.44 4.91
C ILE A 99 -0.10 -4.50 6.43
N ALA A 100 0.25 -3.42 7.13
CA ALA A 100 0.29 -3.39 8.59
C ALA A 100 -1.09 -3.72 9.21
N ILE A 101 -2.17 -3.13 8.68
CA ILE A 101 -3.54 -3.41 9.12
C ILE A 101 -3.91 -4.86 8.83
N LEU A 102 -3.59 -5.38 7.64
CA LEU A 102 -3.87 -6.76 7.27
C LEU A 102 -3.17 -7.74 8.22
N LEU A 103 -1.90 -7.49 8.56
CA LEU A 103 -1.14 -8.32 9.50
C LEU A 103 -1.76 -8.31 10.90
N LEU A 104 -2.24 -7.15 11.37
CA LEU A 104 -2.94 -7.04 12.65
C LEU A 104 -4.26 -7.84 12.61
N VAL A 105 -5.06 -7.68 11.56
CA VAL A 105 -6.33 -8.41 11.40
C VAL A 105 -6.10 -9.92 11.32
N LEU A 106 -5.07 -10.37 10.59
CA LEU A 106 -4.71 -11.79 10.49
C LEU A 106 -4.24 -12.37 11.82
N ALA A 107 -3.55 -11.59 12.65
CA ALA A 107 -3.13 -12.01 13.97
C ALA A 107 -4.33 -12.27 14.88
N GLU A 108 -5.35 -11.41 14.82
CA GLU A 108 -6.56 -11.53 15.64
C GLU A 108 -7.57 -12.56 15.09
N ALA A 109 -7.68 -12.70 13.77
CA ALA A 109 -8.68 -13.55 13.12
C ALA A 109 -8.47 -15.06 13.32
N ARG A 110 -7.34 -15.50 13.88
CA ARG A 110 -6.94 -16.92 13.98
C ARG A 110 -7.08 -17.70 12.65
N TYR A 111 -7.10 -16.99 11.52
CA TYR A 111 -7.47 -17.50 10.20
C TYR A 111 -6.46 -18.53 9.65
N LEU A 112 -5.25 -18.52 10.21
CA LEU A 112 -4.16 -19.42 9.87
C LEU A 112 -3.95 -20.54 10.90
N ASP A 113 -4.78 -20.63 11.95
CA ASP A 113 -4.67 -21.70 12.94
C ASP A 113 -5.06 -23.06 12.32
N SER A 114 -4.28 -24.09 12.64
CA SER A 114 -4.55 -25.47 12.23
C SER A 114 -5.31 -26.21 13.33
N ALA A 115 -6.31 -27.01 12.95
CA ALA A 115 -7.07 -27.84 13.89
C ALA A 115 -6.25 -29.00 14.52
N ASN A 116 -5.06 -29.30 13.98
CA ASN A 116 -4.18 -30.34 14.50
C ASN A 116 -3.11 -29.74 15.41
N GLU A 117 -3.23 -30.02 16.71
CA GLU A 117 -2.31 -29.58 17.76
C GLU A 117 -0.95 -30.32 17.71
N HIS A 118 -0.91 -31.47 17.04
CA HIS A 118 0.21 -32.42 17.04
C HIS A 118 1.45 -32.03 16.21
N VAL A 119 1.45 -30.90 15.50
CA VAL A 119 2.63 -30.40 14.77
C VAL A 119 2.82 -28.91 15.03
N SER A 120 3.40 -28.56 16.18
CA SER A 120 3.39 -27.19 16.68
C SER A 120 4.45 -26.28 16.03
N ARG A 121 5.69 -26.76 15.82
CA ARG A 121 6.82 -25.92 15.34
C ARG A 121 6.76 -25.63 13.84
N ALA A 122 6.54 -26.66 13.01
CA ALA A 122 6.45 -26.49 11.55
C ALA A 122 5.26 -25.60 11.18
N MET A 123 4.09 -25.82 11.80
CA MET A 123 2.90 -25.02 11.53
C MET A 123 3.04 -23.58 12.04
N ALA A 124 3.74 -23.35 13.16
CA ALA A 124 4.06 -21.99 13.60
C ALA A 124 4.90 -21.23 12.56
N MET A 125 5.97 -21.85 12.04
CA MET A 125 6.79 -21.23 11.00
C MET A 125 5.99 -20.98 9.72
N VAL A 126 5.18 -21.94 9.28
CA VAL A 126 4.30 -21.76 8.11
C VAL A 126 3.32 -20.61 8.31
N ARG A 127 2.77 -20.42 9.52
CA ARG A 127 1.92 -19.25 9.83
C ARG A 127 2.69 -17.93 9.78
N ASP A 128 3.89 -17.89 10.36
CA ASP A 128 4.68 -16.66 10.47
C ASP A 128 5.13 -16.17 9.09
N TYR A 129 5.61 -17.07 8.25
CA TYR A 129 6.01 -16.72 6.90
C TYR A 129 4.80 -16.60 5.96
N GLY A 130 3.77 -17.45 6.10
CA GLY A 130 2.60 -17.47 5.21
C GLY A 130 1.87 -16.14 5.07
N LYS A 131 1.92 -15.27 6.09
CA LYS A 131 1.37 -13.92 6.07
C LYS A 131 1.99 -13.01 4.99
N TRP A 132 3.19 -13.29 4.51
CA TRP A 132 3.84 -12.51 3.45
C TRP A 132 3.36 -12.86 2.04
N SER A 133 2.64 -13.98 1.86
CA SER A 133 2.07 -14.37 0.57
C SER A 133 1.10 -13.32 0.01
N PHE A 134 0.44 -12.55 0.90
CA PHE A 134 -0.46 -11.47 0.52
C PHE A 134 0.26 -10.35 -0.24
N SER A 135 1.55 -10.12 0.02
CA SER A 135 2.34 -9.07 -0.65
C SER A 135 2.77 -9.44 -2.07
N LEU A 136 2.67 -10.71 -2.48
CA LEU A 136 3.07 -11.16 -3.82
C LEU A 136 2.14 -10.63 -4.93
N GLY A 137 0.93 -10.19 -4.56
CA GLY A 137 -0.05 -9.65 -5.50
C GLY A 137 0.47 -8.46 -6.29
N ILE A 138 1.30 -7.58 -5.69
CA ILE A 138 1.89 -6.44 -6.41
C ILE A 138 2.72 -6.88 -7.62
N VAL A 139 3.46 -7.98 -7.50
CA VAL A 139 4.32 -8.51 -8.57
C VAL A 139 3.45 -9.06 -9.70
N ALA A 140 2.40 -9.80 -9.37
CA ALA A 140 1.45 -10.32 -10.37
C ALA A 140 0.76 -9.18 -11.14
N ILE A 141 0.32 -8.13 -10.43
CA ILE A 141 -0.33 -6.97 -11.04
C ILE A 141 0.65 -6.19 -11.92
N ALA A 142 1.87 -5.93 -11.44
CA ALA A 142 2.89 -5.25 -12.21
C ALA A 142 3.24 -6.02 -13.50
N LEU A 143 3.40 -7.34 -13.42
CA LEU A 143 3.66 -8.19 -14.58
C LEU A 143 2.50 -8.16 -15.57
N ALA A 144 1.26 -8.35 -15.10
CA ALA A 144 0.07 -8.30 -15.95
C ALA A 144 -0.06 -6.95 -16.68
N SER A 145 0.17 -5.85 -15.97
CA SER A 145 0.14 -4.51 -16.54
C SER A 145 1.22 -4.32 -17.61
N ASN A 146 2.46 -4.74 -17.31
CA ASN A 146 3.58 -4.59 -18.24
C ASN A 146 3.39 -5.46 -19.49
N VAL A 147 2.87 -6.69 -19.38
CA VAL A 147 2.70 -7.58 -20.55
C VAL A 147 1.54 -7.11 -21.43
N ALA A 148 0.37 -6.82 -20.84
CA ALA A 148 -0.82 -6.48 -21.61
C ALA A 148 -0.79 -5.07 -22.22
N PHE A 149 -0.10 -4.14 -21.54
CA PHE A 149 -0.09 -2.72 -21.88
C PHE A 149 1.32 -2.20 -22.15
N PHE A 150 2.26 -3.08 -22.52
CA PHE A 150 3.60 -2.66 -22.91
C PHE A 150 3.51 -1.60 -24.02
N ARG A 151 4.04 -0.40 -23.76
CA ARG A 151 4.00 0.77 -24.65
C ARG A 151 2.61 1.40 -24.90
N HIS A 152 1.54 0.87 -24.33
CA HIS A 152 0.22 1.47 -24.45
C HIS A 152 0.14 2.76 -23.61
N GLY A 153 -0.04 3.91 -24.28
CA GLY A 153 -0.09 5.20 -23.62
C GLY A 153 1.27 5.79 -23.19
N GLY A 154 2.39 5.17 -23.60
CA GLY A 154 3.73 5.70 -23.35
C GLY A 154 4.24 5.57 -21.91
N PHE A 155 3.54 4.81 -21.05
CA PHE A 155 3.93 4.66 -19.66
C PHE A 155 5.18 3.78 -19.49
N ASN A 156 6.05 4.18 -18.55
CA ASN A 156 7.27 3.45 -18.19
C ASN A 156 7.02 2.43 -17.07
N ARG A 157 7.99 1.52 -16.85
CA ARG A 157 7.88 0.44 -15.86
C ARG A 157 7.60 0.93 -14.44
N THR A 158 8.13 2.09 -14.06
CA THR A 158 7.92 2.68 -12.74
C THR A 158 6.47 3.15 -12.58
N GLU A 159 5.85 3.66 -13.64
CA GLU A 159 4.45 4.07 -13.64
C GLU A 159 3.50 2.87 -13.55
N HIS A 160 3.84 1.77 -14.22
CA HIS A 160 3.16 0.48 -14.01
C HIS A 160 3.31 -0.02 -12.57
N LEU A 161 4.47 0.17 -11.92
CA LEU A 161 4.67 -0.18 -10.51
C LEU A 161 3.82 0.69 -9.57
N VAL A 162 3.69 1.99 -9.87
CA VAL A 162 2.78 2.90 -9.13
C VAL A 162 1.33 2.43 -9.25
N LEU A 163 0.88 2.09 -10.46
CA LEU A 163 -0.44 1.49 -10.69
C LEU A 163 -0.61 0.20 -9.89
N ALA A 164 0.39 -0.69 -9.92
CA ALA A 164 0.36 -1.95 -9.19
C ALA A 164 0.26 -1.72 -7.68
N ALA A 165 0.97 -0.74 -7.11
CA ALA A 165 0.91 -0.43 -5.69
C ALA A 165 -0.48 0.06 -5.26
N TYR A 166 -1.10 0.99 -6.01
CA TYR A 166 -2.46 1.45 -5.71
C TYR A 166 -3.51 0.36 -5.88
N THR A 167 -3.39 -0.46 -6.91
CA THR A 167 -4.31 -1.58 -7.17
C THR A 167 -4.18 -2.64 -6.08
N HIS A 168 -2.95 -2.96 -5.68
CA HIS A 168 -2.69 -3.95 -4.65
C HIS A 168 -3.15 -3.49 -3.27
N PHE A 169 -3.02 -2.19 -2.96
CA PHE A 169 -3.65 -1.60 -1.78
C PHE A 169 -5.15 -1.92 -1.72
N LEU A 170 -5.88 -1.75 -2.82
CA LEU A 170 -7.32 -2.01 -2.85
C LEU A 170 -7.64 -3.51 -2.70
N VAL A 171 -6.83 -4.39 -3.29
CA VAL A 171 -6.92 -5.85 -3.07
C VAL A 171 -6.73 -6.20 -1.58
N ILE A 172 -5.77 -5.56 -0.91
CA ILE A 172 -5.57 -5.75 0.53
C ILE A 172 -6.76 -5.22 1.33
N CYS A 173 -7.30 -4.05 1.00
CA CYS A 173 -8.51 -3.54 1.64
C CYS A 173 -9.70 -4.49 1.48
N ALA A 174 -9.92 -5.05 0.28
CA ALA A 174 -10.96 -6.05 0.05
C ALA A 174 -10.72 -7.30 0.90
N SER A 175 -9.47 -7.74 1.04
CA SER A 175 -9.09 -8.85 1.91
C SER A 175 -9.33 -8.56 3.39
N ILE A 176 -9.03 -7.34 3.86
CA ILE A 176 -9.31 -6.90 5.24
C ILE A 176 -10.81 -6.93 5.50
N VAL A 177 -11.62 -6.34 4.60
CA VAL A 177 -13.09 -6.34 4.72
C VAL A 177 -13.62 -7.78 4.76
N ASN A 178 -13.07 -8.66 3.92
CA ASN A 178 -13.42 -10.07 3.90
C ASN A 178 -13.11 -10.80 5.22
N LEU A 179 -12.11 -10.35 5.98
CA LEU A 179 -11.74 -10.94 7.27
C LEU A 179 -12.58 -10.42 8.44
N LEU A 180 -13.29 -9.29 8.30
CA LEU A 180 -14.07 -8.71 9.40
C LEU A 180 -15.09 -9.67 10.04
N PRO A 181 -15.86 -10.49 9.29
CA PRO A 181 -16.79 -11.44 9.90
C PRO A 181 -16.11 -12.46 10.82
N THR A 182 -14.86 -12.83 10.52
CA THR A 182 -14.08 -13.80 11.31
C THR A 182 -13.63 -13.25 12.66
N LEU A 183 -13.59 -11.92 12.81
CA LEU A 183 -13.29 -11.27 14.09
C LEU A 183 -14.49 -11.35 15.05
N LEU A 184 -15.71 -11.33 14.50
CA LEU A 184 -16.96 -11.35 15.24
C LEU A 184 -17.43 -12.78 15.55
N ILE A 185 -17.30 -13.69 14.56
CA ILE A 185 -17.76 -15.08 14.66
C ILE A 185 -16.55 -16.00 14.71
N ARG A 186 -16.18 -16.42 15.91
CA ARG A 186 -14.98 -17.25 16.18
C ARG A 186 -15.24 -18.76 16.22
N SER A 187 -16.34 -19.24 15.63
CA SER A 187 -16.63 -20.67 15.62
C SER A 187 -15.75 -21.41 14.59
N PRO A 188 -15.16 -22.57 14.93
CA PRO A 188 -14.28 -23.31 14.01
C PRO A 188 -14.97 -23.76 12.71
N GLU A 189 -16.28 -24.02 12.77
CA GLU A 189 -17.08 -24.39 11.60
C GLU A 189 -17.25 -23.21 10.65
N PHE A 190 -17.58 -22.04 11.18
CA PHE A 190 -17.67 -20.81 10.39
C PHE A 190 -16.34 -20.47 9.74
N LEU A 191 -15.23 -20.54 10.48
CA LEU A 191 -13.89 -20.25 9.94
C LEU A 191 -13.52 -21.19 8.77
N ARG A 192 -13.83 -22.49 8.89
CA ARG A 192 -13.59 -23.46 7.80
C ARG A 192 -14.46 -23.16 6.57
N ALA A 193 -15.75 -22.90 6.77
CA ALA A 193 -16.69 -22.58 5.70
C ALA A 193 -16.31 -21.26 5.00
N HIS A 194 -16.01 -20.22 5.77
CA HIS A 194 -15.56 -18.92 5.28
C HIS A 194 -14.27 -19.04 4.47
N LYS A 195 -13.28 -19.79 4.97
CA LYS A 195 -12.01 -20.04 4.27
C LYS A 195 -12.22 -20.78 2.95
N ALA A 196 -13.07 -21.80 2.94
CA ALA A 196 -13.41 -22.54 1.73
C ALA A 196 -14.09 -21.60 0.71
N ALA A 197 -15.11 -20.84 1.12
CA ALA A 197 -15.79 -19.90 0.25
C ALA A 197 -14.84 -18.81 -0.30
N ALA A 198 -14.03 -18.20 0.57
CA ALA A 198 -13.09 -17.13 0.22
C ALA A 198 -12.09 -17.56 -0.85
N SER A 199 -11.69 -18.84 -0.88
CA SER A 199 -10.79 -19.35 -1.92
C SER A 199 -11.36 -19.26 -3.35
N TRP A 200 -12.69 -19.22 -3.50
CA TRP A 200 -13.35 -19.11 -4.79
C TRP A 200 -13.65 -17.65 -5.17
N TYR A 201 -14.38 -16.91 -4.33
CA TYR A 201 -14.84 -15.58 -4.72
C TYR A 201 -13.76 -14.50 -4.63
N MET A 202 -12.79 -14.59 -3.70
CA MET A 202 -11.74 -13.57 -3.60
C MET A 202 -10.85 -13.55 -4.84
N GLY A 203 -10.66 -14.68 -5.51
CA GLY A 203 -9.99 -14.72 -6.80
C GLY A 203 -10.69 -13.85 -7.85
N ALA A 204 -12.02 -13.95 -7.94
CA ALA A 204 -12.83 -13.14 -8.84
C ALA A 204 -12.82 -11.65 -8.44
N VAL A 205 -12.93 -11.35 -7.14
CA VAL A 205 -12.84 -9.98 -6.61
C VAL A 205 -11.52 -9.32 -7.00
N ASP A 206 -10.40 -10.01 -6.81
CA ASP A 206 -9.08 -9.51 -7.19
C ASP A 206 -8.98 -9.21 -8.68
N VAL A 207 -9.47 -10.13 -9.53
CA VAL A 207 -9.50 -9.93 -10.99
C VAL A 207 -10.32 -8.69 -11.33
N VAL A 208 -11.52 -8.54 -10.76
CA VAL A 208 -12.39 -7.38 -11.01
C VAL A 208 -11.68 -6.08 -10.62
N ILE A 209 -11.08 -6.02 -9.43
CA ILE A 209 -10.32 -4.85 -8.96
C ILE A 209 -9.19 -4.50 -9.95
N VAL A 210 -8.41 -5.50 -10.37
CA VAL A 210 -7.28 -5.30 -11.29
C VAL A 210 -7.75 -4.82 -12.66
N LEU A 211 -8.79 -5.44 -13.23
CA LEU A 211 -9.30 -5.07 -14.55
C LEU A 211 -9.95 -3.68 -14.54
N VAL A 212 -10.69 -3.33 -13.49
CA VAL A 212 -11.24 -1.98 -13.33
C VAL A 212 -10.12 -0.94 -13.22
N ALA A 213 -9.08 -1.22 -12.42
CA ALA A 213 -7.93 -0.33 -12.31
C ALA A 213 -7.21 -0.14 -13.66
N PHE A 214 -7.02 -1.22 -14.42
CA PHE A 214 -6.37 -1.15 -15.73
C PHE A 214 -7.23 -0.40 -16.74
N ALA A 215 -8.54 -0.68 -16.79
CA ALA A 215 -9.48 0.00 -17.67
C ALA A 215 -9.47 1.52 -17.45
N GLN A 216 -9.48 1.94 -16.19
CA GLN A 216 -9.43 3.36 -15.80
C GLN A 216 -8.06 4.01 -16.09
N PHE A 217 -6.96 3.33 -15.77
CA PHE A 217 -5.62 3.89 -15.92
C PHE A 217 -5.24 4.08 -17.40
N PHE A 218 -5.49 3.07 -18.24
CA PHE A 218 -5.15 3.10 -19.66
C PHE A 218 -6.23 3.73 -20.55
N ARG A 219 -7.38 4.12 -19.98
CA ARG A 219 -8.55 4.66 -20.70
C ARG A 219 -8.96 3.75 -21.87
N ILE A 220 -9.25 2.50 -21.52
CA ILE A 220 -9.53 1.42 -22.48
C ILE A 220 -10.79 1.71 -23.30
N ASP A 221 -10.68 1.59 -24.62
CA ASP A 221 -11.82 1.50 -25.54
C ASP A 221 -12.21 0.02 -25.69
N TRP A 222 -13.41 -0.33 -25.23
CA TRP A 222 -13.93 -1.70 -25.25
C TRP A 222 -13.96 -2.34 -26.63
N ARG A 223 -14.05 -1.56 -27.72
CA ARG A 223 -14.07 -2.11 -29.07
C ARG A 223 -12.69 -2.52 -29.58
N ARG A 224 -11.64 -1.86 -29.08
CA ARG A 224 -10.27 -2.00 -29.59
C ARG A 224 -9.35 -2.76 -28.63
N ASP A 225 -9.53 -2.56 -27.33
CA ASP A 225 -8.57 -2.97 -26.31
C ASP A 225 -9.11 -4.05 -25.36
N ALA A 226 -10.33 -4.57 -25.57
CA ALA A 226 -10.89 -5.63 -24.72
C ALA A 226 -10.00 -6.89 -24.65
N TRP A 227 -9.32 -7.24 -25.75
CA TRP A 227 -8.38 -8.36 -25.77
C TRP A 227 -7.17 -8.12 -24.84
N ARG A 228 -6.77 -6.85 -24.62
CA ARG A 228 -5.69 -6.52 -23.67
C ARG A 228 -6.13 -6.72 -22.23
N LEU A 229 -7.38 -6.40 -21.90
CA LEU A 229 -7.94 -6.71 -20.58
C LEU A 229 -8.05 -8.22 -20.36
N LEU A 230 -8.43 -8.98 -21.39
CA LEU A 230 -8.43 -10.45 -21.32
C LEU A 230 -7.01 -11.00 -21.11
N LEU A 231 -6.04 -10.51 -21.90
CA LEU A 231 -4.62 -10.87 -21.72
C LEU A 231 -4.13 -10.52 -20.32
N ALA A 232 -4.47 -9.34 -19.81
CA ALA A 232 -4.12 -8.91 -18.45
C ALA A 232 -4.72 -9.84 -17.40
N ALA A 233 -5.98 -10.26 -17.54
CA ALA A 233 -6.63 -11.21 -16.63
C ALA A 233 -5.89 -12.56 -16.62
N VAL A 234 -5.59 -13.10 -17.79
CA VAL A 234 -4.87 -14.38 -17.94
C VAL A 234 -3.48 -14.30 -17.32
N VAL A 235 -2.71 -13.26 -17.67
CA VAL A 235 -1.35 -13.07 -17.13
C VAL A 235 -1.39 -12.87 -15.61
N PHE A 236 -2.34 -12.09 -15.09
CA PHE A 236 -2.49 -11.88 -13.65
C PHE A 236 -2.77 -13.20 -12.92
N LEU A 237 -3.73 -13.99 -13.40
CA LEU A 237 -4.09 -15.28 -12.79
C LEU A 237 -2.92 -16.28 -12.83
N LEU A 238 -2.25 -16.41 -13.97
CA LEU A 238 -1.09 -17.29 -14.13
C LEU A 238 0.08 -16.84 -13.24
N ALA A 239 0.39 -15.54 -13.23
CA ALA A 239 1.46 -14.99 -12.41
C ALA A 239 1.17 -15.17 -10.92
N LYS A 240 -0.05 -14.87 -10.48
CA LYS A 240 -0.48 -15.04 -9.09
C LYS A 240 -0.39 -16.50 -8.67
N TRP A 241 -0.89 -17.42 -9.48
CA TRP A 241 -0.80 -18.85 -9.22
C TRP A 241 0.66 -19.33 -9.13
N ALA A 242 1.51 -18.95 -10.10
CA ALA A 242 2.91 -19.34 -10.14
C ALA A 242 3.70 -18.80 -8.93
N LEU A 243 3.50 -17.51 -8.59
CA LEU A 243 4.14 -16.87 -7.44
C LEU A 243 3.74 -17.54 -6.12
N LEU A 244 2.45 -17.84 -5.93
CA LEU A 244 1.97 -18.52 -4.72
C LEU A 244 2.52 -19.95 -4.61
N ARG A 245 2.59 -20.68 -5.73
CA ARG A 245 3.17 -22.04 -5.77
C ARG A 245 4.66 -22.02 -5.49
N LEU A 246 5.40 -21.11 -6.11
CA LEU A 246 6.84 -20.93 -5.89
C LEU A 246 7.10 -20.55 -4.42
N TYR A 247 6.33 -19.62 -3.88
CA TYR A 247 6.45 -19.19 -2.49
C TYR A 247 6.17 -20.33 -1.52
N ALA A 248 5.08 -21.09 -1.72
CA ALA A 248 4.74 -22.24 -0.88
C ALA A 248 5.82 -23.33 -0.93
N TRP A 249 6.38 -23.59 -2.11
CA TRP A 249 7.47 -24.56 -2.27
C TRP A 249 8.75 -24.11 -1.56
N LEU A 250 9.16 -22.84 -1.74
CA LEU A 250 10.33 -22.27 -1.05
C LEU A 250 10.14 -22.28 0.46
N LEU A 251 8.95 -21.90 0.94
CA LEU A 251 8.62 -21.89 2.35
C LEU A 251 8.70 -23.30 2.95
N LEU A 252 8.09 -24.30 2.30
CA LEU A 252 8.12 -25.68 2.78
C LEU A 252 9.57 -26.19 2.83
N LYS A 253 10.37 -25.93 1.78
CA LYS A 253 11.78 -26.29 1.74
C LYS A 253 12.56 -25.66 2.90
N TYR A 254 12.36 -24.36 3.15
CA TYR A 254 12.99 -23.64 4.25
C TYR A 254 12.59 -24.22 5.63
N VAL A 255 11.30 -24.47 5.84
CA VAL A 255 10.80 -25.06 7.09
C VAL A 255 11.40 -26.46 7.33
N LEU A 256 11.44 -27.32 6.31
CA LEU A 256 12.02 -28.65 6.43
C LEU A 256 13.53 -28.60 6.73
N GLN A 257 14.27 -27.67 6.14
CA GLN A 257 15.69 -27.47 6.44
C GLN A 257 15.92 -27.04 7.91
N GLN A 258 15.08 -26.15 8.43
CA GLN A 258 15.18 -25.67 9.80
C GLN A 258 14.82 -26.74 10.85
N LEU A 259 13.95 -27.68 10.51
CA LEU A 259 13.63 -28.82 11.37
C LEU A 259 14.73 -29.89 11.37
N ALA A 260 15.51 -29.98 10.30
CA ALA A 260 16.60 -30.96 10.16
C ALA A 260 17.93 -30.48 10.77
N ALA A 261 18.07 -29.19 11.09
CA ALA A 261 19.26 -28.65 11.74
C ALA A 261 19.30 -29.09 13.23
N PRO A 262 20.39 -29.69 13.72
CA PRO A 262 20.54 -29.98 15.14
C PRO A 262 20.54 -28.66 15.94
N THR A 263 19.74 -28.62 17.01
CA THR A 263 19.62 -27.47 17.94
C THR A 263 20.91 -27.20 18.69
#